data_AF-A0A928J9H5-F1
#
_entry.id   AF-A0A928J9H5-F1
#
_cell.length_a   1.000
_cell.length_b   1.000
_cell.length_c   1.000
_cell.angle_alpha   90.00
_cell.angle_beta   90.00
_cell.angle_gamma   90.00
#
_symmetry.space_group_name_H-M   'P 1'
#
loop_
_entity.id
_entity.type
_entity.pdbx_description
1 polymer ?
#
loop_
_entity_poly.entity_id
_entity_poly.type
_entity_poly.pdbx_seq_one_letter_code
_entity_poly.pdbx_strand_id
1 'polypeptide(L)'
;MTGIIIAAVITVVVALPLGFFVGSAYRKKLDTNEIGSAEAQARKILEDGIKAAETKKKEALIEAKEEILKQKNDFDAEVKERRNELSRQENRINSKEETLEKKIENAEKKDETLTKKLKKAEEELENIEKLKAEQTATLERISGMTADQAKAELIETLESTLRHEQAMKLVELEAQFKEEADTKAKNILSMAIQRCSADHVAETTVSVVPLPSEEMKGRIIGREGRNIRAIETLTGVDLIIDDTPEAITLSCFDPVRREIARIALEKLISDGRIHPTRIEDMVEKARREVEASIK
;
A
#
# COMPACT_ATOMS: atom_id res chain seq x y z
N MET A 1 94.81 -135.13 -61.18
CA MET A 1 94.43 -133.72 -61.46
C MET A 1 93.10 -133.60 -62.21
N THR A 2 92.78 -134.47 -63.18
CA THR A 2 91.54 -134.40 -63.98
C THR A 2 90.23 -134.57 -63.19
N GLY A 3 90.16 -135.48 -62.20
CA GLY A 3 88.94 -135.68 -61.40
C GLY A 3 88.53 -134.50 -60.51
N ILE A 4 89.51 -133.72 -60.01
CA ILE A 4 89.26 -132.53 -59.18
C ILE A 4 88.67 -131.40 -60.02
N ILE A 5 89.14 -131.24 -61.27
CA ILE A 5 88.63 -130.23 -62.21
C ILE A 5 87.18 -130.55 -62.61
N ILE A 6 86.85 -131.82 -62.88
CA ILE A 6 85.48 -132.23 -63.20
C ILE A 6 84.53 -132.01 -62.01
N ALA A 7 84.95 -132.38 -60.80
CA ALA A 7 84.17 -132.12 -59.58
C ALA A 7 83.95 -130.61 -59.35
N ALA A 8 84.98 -129.78 -59.55
CA ALA A 8 84.86 -128.32 -59.42
C ALA A 8 83.88 -127.73 -60.46
N VAL A 9 83.95 -128.17 -61.72
CA VAL A 9 83.03 -127.70 -62.77
C VAL A 9 81.59 -128.12 -62.49
N ILE A 10 81.35 -129.38 -62.09
CA ILE A 10 80.01 -129.85 -61.71
C ILE A 10 79.48 -129.05 -60.51
N THR A 11 80.32 -128.78 -59.51
CA THR A 11 79.92 -127.99 -58.33
C THR A 11 79.51 -126.58 -58.73
N VAL A 12 80.24 -125.92 -59.64
CA VAL A 12 79.89 -124.58 -60.14
C VAL A 12 78.62 -124.61 -61.00
N VAL A 13 78.47 -125.60 -61.87
CA VAL A 13 77.31 -125.75 -62.76
C VAL A 13 76.03 -126.08 -61.99
N VAL A 14 76.11 -126.72 -60.82
CA VAL A 14 74.95 -127.01 -59.96
C VAL A 14 74.70 -125.90 -58.94
N ALA A 15 75.74 -125.33 -58.34
CA ALA A 15 75.61 -124.31 -57.30
C ALA A 15 75.12 -122.96 -57.84
N LEU A 16 75.51 -122.56 -59.05
CA LEU A 16 75.06 -121.29 -59.63
C LEU A 16 73.55 -121.26 -59.92
N PRO A 17 72.95 -122.27 -60.59
CA PRO A 17 71.49 -122.32 -60.76
C PRO A 17 70.74 -122.45 -59.45
N LEU A 18 71.20 -123.28 -58.51
CA LEU A 18 70.55 -123.40 -57.20
C LEU A 18 70.62 -122.08 -56.43
N GLY A 19 71.78 -121.41 -56.40
CA GLY A 19 71.95 -120.12 -55.75
C GLY A 19 71.06 -119.03 -56.36
N PHE A 20 70.93 -119.00 -57.68
CA PHE A 20 70.04 -118.08 -58.38
C PHE A 20 68.56 -118.37 -58.09
N PHE A 21 68.15 -119.64 -58.05
CA PHE A 21 66.76 -120.02 -57.79
C PHE A 21 66.37 -119.76 -56.33
N VAL A 22 67.22 -120.13 -55.37
CA VAL A 22 67.01 -119.86 -53.94
C VAL A 22 67.06 -118.35 -53.66
N GLY A 23 68.02 -117.63 -54.24
CA GLY A 23 68.14 -116.18 -54.10
C GLY A 23 66.96 -115.41 -54.69
N SER A 24 66.49 -115.81 -55.88
CA SER A 24 65.31 -115.20 -56.51
C SER A 24 64.00 -115.53 -55.77
N ALA A 25 63.87 -116.75 -55.24
CA ALA A 25 62.74 -117.12 -54.38
C ALA A 25 62.73 -116.34 -53.06
N TYR A 26 63.89 -116.17 -52.42
CA TYR A 26 64.03 -115.40 -51.19
C TYR A 26 63.74 -113.91 -51.42
N ARG A 27 64.23 -113.34 -52.54
CA ARG A 27 63.94 -111.96 -52.94
C ARG A 27 62.47 -111.74 -53.25
N LYS A 28 61.84 -112.64 -54.02
CA LYS A 28 60.38 -112.60 -54.25
C LYS A 28 59.59 -112.65 -52.93
N LYS A 29 60.02 -113.46 -51.96
CA LYS A 29 59.35 -113.56 -50.65
C LYS A 29 59.51 -112.29 -49.81
N LEU A 30 60.68 -111.66 -49.84
CA LEU A 30 60.93 -110.37 -49.18
C LEU A 30 60.10 -109.25 -49.81
N ASP A 31 60.13 -109.11 -51.14
CA ASP A 31 59.37 -108.09 -51.86
C ASP A 31 57.86 -108.30 -51.65
N THR A 32 57.37 -109.55 -51.65
CA THR A 32 55.95 -109.86 -51.37
C THR A 32 55.57 -109.53 -49.93
N ASN A 33 56.45 -109.76 -48.95
CA ASN A 33 56.22 -109.40 -47.55
C ASN A 33 56.28 -107.88 -47.33
N GLU A 34 57.20 -107.19 -47.99
CA GLU A 34 57.35 -105.74 -47.91
C GLU A 34 56.14 -105.04 -48.56
N ILE A 35 55.73 -105.47 -49.76
CA ILE A 35 54.50 -105.01 -50.42
C ILE A 35 53.28 -105.33 -49.56
N GLY A 36 53.17 -106.55 -49.02
CA GLY A 36 52.08 -106.94 -48.12
C GLY A 36 52.04 -106.11 -46.83
N SER A 37 53.21 -105.74 -46.29
CA SER A 37 53.31 -104.88 -45.11
C SER A 37 52.97 -103.42 -45.41
N ALA A 38 53.35 -102.91 -46.58
CA ALA A 38 53.00 -101.58 -47.04
C ALA A 38 51.50 -101.47 -47.34
N GLU A 39 50.90 -102.49 -47.97
CA GLU A 39 49.45 -102.57 -48.16
C GLU A 39 48.70 -102.66 -46.83
N ALA A 40 49.20 -103.44 -45.86
CA ALA A 40 48.60 -103.52 -44.53
C ALA A 40 48.69 -102.20 -43.77
N GLN A 41 49.82 -101.47 -43.86
CA GLN A 41 49.96 -100.13 -43.29
C GLN A 41 49.05 -99.12 -43.97
N ALA A 42 48.96 -99.12 -45.31
CA ALA A 42 48.06 -98.25 -46.05
C ALA A 42 46.59 -98.50 -45.70
N ARG A 43 46.18 -99.77 -45.58
CA ARG A 43 44.84 -100.15 -45.10
C ARG A 43 44.58 -99.66 -43.68
N LYS A 44 45.57 -99.81 -42.79
CA LYS A 44 45.46 -99.35 -41.41
C LYS A 44 45.32 -97.83 -41.31
N ILE A 45 46.10 -97.07 -42.08
CA ILE A 45 45.99 -95.60 -42.13
C ILE A 45 44.62 -95.18 -42.67
N LEU A 46 44.11 -95.84 -43.70
CA LEU A 46 42.76 -95.60 -44.22
C LEU A 46 41.69 -95.91 -43.17
N GLU A 47 41.78 -97.04 -42.49
CA GLU A 47 40.82 -97.43 -41.45
C GLU A 47 40.87 -96.50 -40.25
N ASP A 48 42.05 -96.13 -39.78
CA ASP A 48 42.25 -95.17 -38.68
C ASP A 48 41.77 -93.77 -39.09
N GLY A 49 41.99 -93.36 -40.35
CA GLY A 49 41.48 -92.12 -40.91
C GLY A 49 39.96 -92.08 -41.00
N ILE A 50 39.32 -93.19 -41.42
CA ILE A 50 37.85 -93.32 -41.44
C ILE A 50 37.29 -93.26 -40.02
N LYS A 51 37.88 -94.02 -39.08
CA LYS A 51 37.46 -93.98 -37.66
C LYS A 51 37.62 -92.60 -37.05
N ALA A 52 38.74 -91.92 -37.29
CA ALA A 52 38.97 -90.55 -36.80
C ALA A 52 37.98 -89.55 -37.42
N ALA A 53 37.68 -89.68 -38.72
CA ALA A 53 36.67 -88.85 -39.39
C ALA A 53 35.26 -89.11 -38.85
N GLU A 54 34.90 -90.37 -38.60
CA GLU A 54 33.62 -90.74 -37.99
C GLU A 54 33.49 -90.21 -36.56
N THR A 55 34.54 -90.34 -35.75
CA THR A 55 34.56 -89.80 -34.38
C THR A 55 34.44 -88.29 -34.40
N LYS A 56 35.25 -87.59 -35.21
CA LYS A 56 35.19 -86.12 -35.34
C LYS A 56 33.83 -85.64 -35.84
N LYS A 57 33.20 -86.38 -36.78
CA LYS A 57 31.84 -86.09 -37.24
C LYS A 57 30.81 -86.27 -36.11
N LYS A 58 30.94 -87.33 -35.30
CA LYS A 58 30.05 -87.56 -34.15
C LYS A 58 30.24 -86.50 -33.08
N GLU A 59 31.47 -86.13 -32.75
CA GLU A 59 31.79 -85.06 -31.80
C GLU A 59 31.21 -83.72 -32.27
N ALA A 60 31.47 -83.31 -33.51
CA ALA A 60 30.91 -82.08 -34.06
C ALA A 60 29.37 -82.07 -34.10
N LEU A 61 28.74 -83.22 -34.34
CA LEU A 61 27.27 -83.35 -34.26
C LEU A 61 26.75 -83.28 -32.82
N ILE A 62 27.49 -83.78 -31.84
CA ILE A 62 27.13 -83.68 -30.42
C ILE A 62 27.28 -82.24 -29.95
N GLU A 63 28.41 -81.59 -30.23
CA GLU A 63 28.65 -80.18 -29.91
C GLU A 63 27.58 -79.28 -30.53
N ALA A 64 27.27 -79.45 -31.82
CA ALA A 64 26.21 -78.70 -32.48
C ALA A 64 24.83 -78.95 -31.83
N LYS A 65 24.54 -80.19 -31.41
CA LYS A 65 23.30 -80.49 -30.68
C LYS A 65 23.26 -79.86 -29.30
N GLU A 66 24.37 -79.85 -28.57
CA GLU A 66 24.48 -79.20 -27.26
C GLU A 66 24.32 -77.69 -27.37
N GLU A 67 24.94 -77.05 -28.37
CA GLU A 67 24.76 -75.62 -28.64
C GLU A 67 23.31 -75.30 -29.01
N ILE A 68 22.67 -76.08 -29.88
CA ILE A 68 21.26 -75.89 -30.25
C ILE A 68 20.36 -76.07 -29.02
N LEU A 69 20.60 -77.07 -28.18
CA LEU A 69 19.83 -77.28 -26.95
C LEU A 69 20.02 -76.14 -25.96
N LYS A 70 21.26 -75.65 -25.81
CA LYS A 70 21.56 -74.51 -24.94
C LYS A 70 20.86 -73.24 -25.44
N GLN A 71 21.01 -72.91 -26.72
CA GLN A 71 20.33 -71.76 -27.34
C GLN A 71 18.81 -71.87 -27.21
N LYS A 72 18.25 -73.06 -27.38
CA LYS A 72 16.82 -73.29 -27.20
C LYS A 72 16.38 -73.06 -25.75
N ASN A 73 17.13 -73.56 -24.78
CA ASN A 73 16.82 -73.36 -23.36
C ASN A 73 16.92 -71.88 -22.96
N ASP A 74 17.96 -71.17 -23.44
CA ASP A 74 18.14 -69.74 -23.20
C ASP A 74 16.99 -68.93 -23.82
N PHE A 75 16.59 -69.27 -25.06
CA PHE A 75 15.44 -68.67 -25.73
C PHE A 75 14.12 -68.95 -25.00
N ASP A 76 13.86 -70.20 -24.59
CA ASP A 76 12.66 -70.56 -23.85
C ASP A 76 12.59 -69.83 -22.49
N ALA A 77 13.73 -69.62 -21.85
CA ALA A 77 13.83 -68.83 -20.62
C ALA A 77 13.52 -67.34 -20.88
N GLU A 78 14.12 -66.72 -21.90
CA GLU A 78 13.86 -65.33 -22.28
C GLU A 78 12.39 -65.10 -22.65
N VAL A 79 11.80 -66.00 -23.44
CA VAL A 79 10.37 -65.94 -23.82
C VAL A 79 9.49 -66.03 -22.59
N LYS A 80 9.82 -66.91 -21.64
CA LYS A 80 9.07 -67.04 -20.38
C LYS A 80 9.18 -65.77 -19.52
N GLU A 81 10.37 -65.19 -19.41
CA GLU A 81 10.58 -63.93 -18.68
C GLU A 81 9.78 -62.79 -19.33
N ARG A 82 9.91 -62.62 -20.64
CA ARG A 82 9.18 -61.60 -21.40
C ARG A 82 7.66 -61.76 -21.30
N ARG A 83 7.17 -63.01 -21.32
CA ARG A 83 5.74 -63.30 -21.12
C ARG A 83 5.27 -62.92 -19.71
N ASN A 84 6.08 -63.16 -18.68
CA ASN A 84 5.76 -62.76 -17.31
C ASN A 84 5.78 -61.23 -17.15
N GLU A 85 6.74 -60.54 -17.77
CA GLU A 85 6.80 -59.08 -17.77
C GLU A 85 5.58 -58.47 -18.46
N LEU A 86 5.22 -58.97 -19.65
CA LEU A 86 4.02 -58.54 -20.37
C LEU A 86 2.77 -58.74 -19.53
N SER A 87 2.59 -59.92 -18.91
CA SER A 87 1.44 -60.17 -18.03
C SER A 87 1.39 -59.21 -16.82
N ARG A 88 2.55 -58.88 -16.23
CA ARG A 88 2.61 -57.88 -15.15
C ARG A 88 2.24 -56.48 -15.63
N GLN A 89 2.69 -56.09 -16.82
CA GLN A 89 2.36 -54.81 -17.42
C GLN A 89 0.86 -54.73 -17.76
N GLU A 90 0.29 -55.77 -18.37
CA GLU A 90 -1.15 -55.87 -18.67
C GLU A 90 -1.98 -55.74 -17.39
N ASN A 91 -1.67 -56.51 -16.35
CA ASN A 91 -2.39 -56.42 -15.07
C ASN A 91 -2.31 -55.01 -14.46
N ARG A 92 -1.16 -54.34 -14.58
CA ARG A 92 -0.99 -52.95 -14.12
C ARG A 92 -1.79 -51.96 -14.95
N ILE A 93 -1.87 -52.16 -16.27
CA ILE A 93 -2.67 -51.33 -17.18
C ILE A 93 -4.16 -51.53 -16.86
N ASN A 94 -4.65 -52.76 -16.78
CA ASN A 94 -6.04 -53.06 -16.46
C ASN A 94 -6.46 -52.45 -15.11
N SER A 95 -5.61 -52.57 -14.07
CA SER A 95 -5.88 -51.94 -12.77
C SER A 95 -5.95 -50.40 -12.85
N LYS A 96 -5.12 -49.79 -13.69
CA LYS A 96 -5.17 -48.34 -13.94
C LYS A 96 -6.42 -47.95 -14.71
N GLU A 97 -6.81 -48.72 -15.71
CA GLU A 97 -8.03 -48.50 -16.50
C GLU A 97 -9.26 -48.58 -15.61
N GLU A 98 -9.43 -49.64 -14.81
CA GLU A 98 -10.53 -49.75 -13.85
C GLU A 98 -10.56 -48.57 -12.85
N THR A 99 -9.38 -48.11 -12.40
CA THR A 99 -9.29 -46.96 -11.50
C THR A 99 -9.70 -45.67 -12.20
N LEU A 100 -9.33 -45.49 -13.47
CA LEU A 100 -9.71 -44.34 -14.28
C LEU A 100 -11.20 -44.35 -14.59
N GLU A 101 -11.76 -45.48 -14.98
CA GLU A 101 -13.20 -45.64 -15.20
C GLU A 101 -14.01 -45.27 -13.94
N LYS A 102 -13.62 -45.77 -12.77
CA LYS A 102 -14.25 -45.38 -11.50
C LYS A 102 -14.14 -43.88 -11.21
N LYS A 103 -13.03 -43.24 -11.58
CA LYS A 103 -12.86 -41.79 -11.41
C LYS A 103 -13.77 -41.01 -12.36
N ILE A 104 -13.90 -41.47 -13.61
CA ILE A 104 -14.79 -40.87 -14.61
C ILE A 104 -16.23 -40.99 -14.15
N GLU A 105 -16.69 -42.18 -13.75
CA GLU A 105 -18.06 -42.38 -13.26
C GLU A 105 -18.38 -41.50 -12.04
N ASN A 106 -17.42 -41.36 -11.12
CA ASN A 106 -17.58 -40.47 -9.97
C ASN A 106 -17.61 -38.99 -10.36
N ALA A 107 -16.84 -38.59 -11.37
CA ALA A 107 -16.84 -37.22 -11.88
C ALA A 107 -18.17 -36.92 -12.58
N GLU A 108 -18.67 -37.82 -13.43
CA GLU A 108 -19.96 -37.70 -14.10
C GLU A 108 -21.12 -37.62 -13.10
N LYS A 109 -21.15 -38.47 -12.07
CA LYS A 109 -22.15 -38.38 -10.99
C LYS A 109 -22.11 -37.03 -10.28
N LYS A 110 -20.91 -36.51 -9.98
CA LYS A 110 -20.76 -35.20 -9.36
C LYS A 110 -21.27 -34.10 -10.27
N ASP A 111 -20.91 -34.14 -11.55
CA ASP A 111 -21.34 -33.15 -12.54
C ASP A 111 -22.86 -33.13 -12.70
N GLU A 112 -23.51 -34.31 -12.76
CA GLU A 112 -24.96 -34.42 -12.80
C GLU A 112 -25.61 -33.84 -11.53
N THR A 113 -25.04 -34.12 -10.35
CA THR A 113 -25.57 -33.56 -9.09
C THR A 113 -25.40 -32.04 -9.01
N LEU A 114 -24.27 -31.50 -9.51
CA LEU A 114 -24.01 -30.07 -9.56
C LEU A 114 -24.95 -29.38 -10.54
N THR A 115 -25.15 -29.96 -11.71
CA THR A 115 -26.10 -29.46 -12.72
C THR A 115 -27.52 -29.43 -12.17
N LYS A 116 -27.96 -30.46 -11.44
CA LYS A 116 -29.27 -30.46 -10.77
C LYS A 116 -29.38 -29.38 -9.70
N LYS A 117 -28.31 -29.14 -8.92
CA LYS A 117 -28.29 -28.08 -7.91
C LYS A 117 -28.31 -26.69 -8.54
N LEU A 118 -27.58 -26.48 -9.63
CA LEU A 118 -27.58 -25.21 -10.37
C LEU A 118 -28.97 -24.89 -10.90
N LYS A 119 -29.63 -25.83 -11.57
CA LYS A 119 -31.01 -25.63 -12.05
C LYS A 119 -31.98 -25.29 -10.92
N LYS A 120 -31.90 -25.99 -9.78
CA LYS A 120 -32.73 -25.68 -8.61
C LYS A 120 -32.45 -24.28 -8.06
N ALA A 121 -31.18 -23.89 -7.99
CA ALA A 121 -30.80 -22.56 -7.52
C ALA A 121 -31.31 -21.46 -8.47
N GLU A 122 -31.25 -21.68 -9.79
CA GLU A 122 -31.81 -20.78 -10.80
C GLU A 122 -33.33 -20.64 -10.65
N GLU A 123 -34.05 -21.77 -10.50
CA GLU A 123 -35.50 -21.77 -10.26
C GLU A 123 -35.88 -21.04 -8.94
N GLU A 124 -35.13 -21.27 -7.86
CA GLU A 124 -35.32 -20.57 -6.59
C GLU A 124 -35.07 -19.06 -6.72
N LEU A 125 -34.04 -18.67 -7.47
CA LEU A 125 -33.69 -17.26 -7.67
C LEU A 125 -34.79 -16.54 -8.47
N GLU A 126 -35.30 -17.17 -9.54
CA GLU A 126 -36.44 -16.64 -10.31
C GLU A 126 -37.69 -16.52 -9.44
N ASN A 127 -37.97 -17.50 -8.57
CA ASN A 127 -39.10 -17.44 -7.65
C ASN A 127 -38.94 -16.32 -6.61
N ILE A 128 -37.74 -16.11 -6.07
CA ILE A 128 -37.45 -15.02 -5.14
C ILE A 128 -37.68 -13.66 -5.82
N GLU A 129 -37.22 -13.49 -7.06
CA GLU A 129 -37.43 -12.25 -7.80
C GLU A 129 -38.91 -11.97 -8.04
N LYS A 130 -39.70 -12.99 -8.44
CA LYS A 130 -41.16 -12.88 -8.58
C LYS A 130 -41.82 -12.51 -7.26
N LEU A 131 -41.48 -13.21 -6.18
CA LEU A 131 -42.07 -12.98 -4.86
C LEU A 131 -41.73 -11.58 -4.32
N LYS A 132 -40.52 -11.08 -4.60
CA LYS A 132 -40.11 -9.71 -4.28
C LYS A 132 -40.93 -8.70 -5.06
N ALA A 133 -41.13 -8.92 -6.37
CA ALA A 133 -41.97 -8.04 -7.20
C ALA A 133 -43.42 -8.04 -6.71
N GLU A 134 -43.99 -9.20 -6.37
CA GLU A 134 -45.34 -9.32 -5.80
C GLU A 134 -45.46 -8.63 -4.44
N GLN A 135 -44.46 -8.75 -3.57
CA GLN A 135 -44.40 -8.03 -2.29
C GLN A 135 -44.38 -6.52 -2.52
N THR A 136 -43.54 -6.03 -3.43
CA THR A 136 -43.48 -4.60 -3.76
C THR A 136 -44.84 -4.10 -4.28
N ALA A 137 -45.44 -4.80 -5.24
CA ALA A 137 -46.75 -4.45 -5.77
C ALA A 137 -47.86 -4.48 -4.70
N THR A 138 -47.80 -5.44 -3.77
CA THR A 138 -48.75 -5.54 -2.66
C THR A 138 -48.58 -4.39 -1.66
N LEU A 139 -47.33 -4.03 -1.34
CA LEU A 139 -47.01 -2.89 -0.48
C LEU A 139 -47.48 -1.57 -1.11
N GLU A 140 -47.26 -1.37 -2.40
CA GLU A 140 -47.77 -0.22 -3.15
C GLU A 140 -49.30 -0.16 -3.09
N ARG A 141 -49.97 -1.31 -3.26
CA ARG A 141 -51.43 -1.39 -3.20
C ARG A 141 -51.98 -1.11 -1.80
N ILE A 142 -51.35 -1.63 -0.74
CA ILE A 142 -51.80 -1.44 0.65
C ILE A 142 -51.54 -0.02 1.13
N SER A 143 -50.38 0.55 0.79
CA SER A 143 -50.05 1.94 1.15
C SER A 143 -50.87 2.97 0.39
N GLY A 144 -51.54 2.58 -0.71
CA GLY A 144 -52.29 3.51 -1.58
C GLY A 144 -51.38 4.52 -2.27
N MET A 145 -50.06 4.31 -2.19
CA MET A 145 -49.02 5.18 -2.68
C MET A 145 -47.99 4.32 -3.43
N THR A 146 -47.55 4.82 -4.58
CA THR A 146 -46.43 4.21 -5.31
C THR A 146 -45.12 4.41 -4.52
N ALA A 147 -44.10 3.59 -4.77
CA ALA A 147 -42.81 3.71 -4.10
C ALA A 147 -42.19 5.14 -4.22
N ASP A 148 -42.41 5.80 -5.35
CA ASP A 148 -41.96 7.18 -5.59
C ASP A 148 -42.77 8.20 -4.78
N GLN A 149 -44.06 7.97 -4.57
CA GLN A 149 -44.90 8.84 -3.72
C GLN A 149 -44.54 8.71 -2.24
N ALA A 150 -44.31 7.49 -1.74
CA ALA A 150 -43.85 7.28 -0.36
C ALA A 150 -42.49 7.92 -0.11
N LYS A 151 -41.59 7.89 -1.10
CA LYS A 151 -40.29 8.56 -1.05
C LYS A 151 -40.44 10.09 -1.04
N ALA A 152 -41.35 10.64 -1.84
CA ALA A 152 -41.62 12.08 -1.88
C ALA A 152 -42.18 12.59 -0.54
N GLU A 153 -43.14 11.88 0.05
CA GLU A 153 -43.73 12.26 1.34
C GLU A 153 -42.72 12.15 2.50
N LEU A 154 -41.86 11.12 2.48
CA LEU A 154 -40.77 10.99 3.45
C LEU A 154 -39.79 12.16 3.37
N ILE A 155 -39.43 12.58 2.15
CA ILE A 155 -38.55 13.73 1.90
C ILE A 155 -39.22 15.01 2.38
N GLU A 156 -40.52 15.22 2.08
CA GLU A 156 -41.25 16.41 2.50
C GLU A 156 -41.38 16.50 4.03
N THR A 157 -41.64 15.38 4.70
CA THR A 157 -41.70 15.31 6.17
C THR A 157 -40.32 15.58 6.80
N LEU A 158 -39.25 15.07 6.19
CA LEU A 158 -37.88 15.32 6.63
C LEU A 158 -37.50 16.79 6.45
N GLU A 159 -37.85 17.41 5.32
CA GLU A 159 -37.62 18.83 5.06
C GLU A 159 -38.36 19.72 6.05
N SER A 160 -39.61 19.40 6.40
CA SER A 160 -40.38 20.11 7.42
C SER A 160 -39.70 20.06 8.79
N THR A 161 -39.23 18.87 9.19
CA THR A 161 -38.52 18.67 10.46
C THR A 161 -37.19 19.43 10.49
N LEU A 162 -36.42 19.36 9.40
CA LEU A 162 -35.15 20.07 9.26
C LEU A 162 -35.31 21.59 9.30
N ARG A 163 -36.39 22.15 8.71
CA ARG A 163 -36.68 23.59 8.80
C ARG A 163 -36.89 24.04 10.25
N HIS A 164 -37.55 23.22 11.08
CA HIS A 164 -37.76 23.54 12.48
C HIS A 164 -36.44 23.50 13.28
N GLU A 165 -35.61 22.48 13.08
CA GLU A 165 -34.29 22.38 13.71
C GLU A 165 -33.35 23.51 13.29
N GLN A 166 -33.34 23.85 11.99
CA GLN A 166 -32.56 24.98 11.48
C GLN A 166 -33.00 26.31 12.10
N ALA A 167 -34.31 26.55 12.24
CA ALA A 167 -34.81 27.76 12.88
C ALA A 167 -34.36 27.88 14.33
N MET A 168 -34.41 26.78 15.10
CA MET A 168 -33.92 26.77 16.49
C MET A 168 -32.40 27.01 16.56
N LYS A 169 -31.63 26.39 15.66
CA LYS A 169 -30.17 26.58 15.57
C LYS A 169 -29.81 28.04 15.25
N LEU A 170 -30.60 28.70 14.41
CA LEU A 170 -30.38 30.08 13.99
C LEU A 170 -30.63 31.06 15.14
N VAL A 171 -31.67 30.83 15.93
CA VAL A 171 -31.95 31.61 17.16
C VAL A 171 -30.84 31.44 18.21
N GLU A 172 -30.33 30.22 18.39
CA GLU A 172 -29.20 29.93 19.28
C GLU A 172 -27.93 30.68 18.84
N LEU A 173 -27.61 30.63 17.55
CA LEU A 173 -26.47 31.34 16.96
C LEU A 173 -26.60 32.87 17.07
N GLU A 174 -27.79 33.41 16.86
CA GLU A 174 -28.04 34.85 16.97
C GLU A 174 -27.86 35.33 18.42
N ALA A 175 -28.30 34.54 19.40
CA ALA A 175 -28.07 34.83 20.82
C ALA A 175 -26.57 34.82 21.17
N GLN A 176 -25.82 33.82 20.71
CA GLN A 176 -24.37 33.74 20.91
C GLN A 176 -23.64 34.93 20.28
N PHE A 177 -23.96 35.30 19.05
CA PHE A 177 -23.33 36.46 18.40
C PHE A 177 -23.64 37.77 19.12
N LYS A 178 -24.85 37.91 19.67
CA LYS A 178 -25.23 39.10 20.43
C LYS A 178 -24.43 39.21 21.74
N GLU A 179 -24.22 38.09 22.42
CA GLU A 179 -23.40 38.03 23.65
C GLU A 179 -21.91 38.31 23.37
N GLU A 180 -21.36 37.73 22.30
CA GLU A 180 -19.99 38.01 21.87
C GLU A 180 -19.80 39.48 21.45
N ALA A 181 -20.77 40.05 20.74
CA ALA A 181 -20.75 41.44 20.31
C ALA A 181 -20.78 42.40 21.50
N ASP A 182 -21.64 42.16 22.49
CA ASP A 182 -21.72 42.96 23.72
C ASP A 182 -20.40 42.91 24.52
N THR A 183 -19.81 41.72 24.64
CA THR A 183 -18.52 41.52 25.31
C THR A 183 -17.40 42.27 24.59
N LYS A 184 -17.32 42.16 23.26
CA LYS A 184 -16.35 42.90 22.45
C LYS A 184 -16.55 44.41 22.55
N ALA A 185 -17.79 44.89 22.52
CA ALA A 185 -18.11 46.31 22.64
C ALA A 185 -17.64 46.88 23.99
N LYS A 186 -17.93 46.18 25.10
CA LYS A 186 -17.48 46.57 26.45
C LYS A 186 -15.96 46.63 26.57
N ASN A 187 -15.25 45.69 25.96
CA ASN A 187 -13.79 45.68 25.94
C ASN A 187 -13.21 46.87 25.17
N ILE A 188 -13.75 47.16 23.97
CA ILE A 188 -13.33 48.31 23.17
C ILE A 188 -13.59 49.62 23.93
N LEU A 189 -14.76 49.75 24.56
CA LEU A 189 -15.14 50.95 25.32
C LEU A 189 -14.19 51.16 26.51
N SER A 190 -13.86 50.09 27.24
CA SER A 190 -12.93 50.12 28.37
C SER A 190 -11.53 50.57 27.94
N MET A 191 -11.03 50.03 26.81
CA MET A 191 -9.74 50.45 26.24
C MET A 191 -9.73 51.92 25.79
N ALA A 192 -10.84 52.42 25.24
CA ALA A 192 -10.96 53.82 24.85
C ALA A 192 -10.93 54.76 26.06
N ILE A 193 -11.69 54.43 27.12
CA ILE A 193 -11.71 55.22 28.37
C ILE A 193 -10.31 55.29 28.99
N GLN A 194 -9.61 54.16 29.07
CA GLN A 194 -8.25 54.11 29.63
C GLN A 194 -7.25 54.98 28.86
N ARG A 195 -7.44 55.16 27.54
CA ARG A 195 -6.58 56.03 26.71
C ARG A 195 -6.93 57.51 26.81
N CYS A 196 -8.20 57.87 26.99
CA CYS A 196 -8.62 59.27 27.02
C CYS A 196 -8.38 59.98 28.36
N SER A 197 -8.21 59.26 29.49
CA SER A 197 -8.13 59.90 30.81
C SER A 197 -6.77 60.53 31.15
N ALA A 198 -5.70 60.19 30.43
CA ALA A 198 -4.35 60.72 30.72
C ALA A 198 -4.12 62.12 30.11
N ASP A 199 -4.66 62.39 28.93
CA ASP A 199 -4.34 63.61 28.17
C ASP A 199 -5.36 64.75 28.39
N HIS A 200 -6.63 64.47 28.74
CA HIS A 200 -7.68 65.50 28.80
C HIS A 200 -7.70 66.34 30.10
N VAL A 201 -7.06 65.89 31.18
CA VAL A 201 -7.13 66.56 32.50
C VAL A 201 -6.15 67.74 32.61
N ALA A 202 -5.03 67.72 31.86
CA ALA A 202 -4.01 68.78 31.92
C ALA A 202 -4.36 70.01 31.06
N GLU A 203 -4.98 69.83 29.89
CA GLU A 203 -5.30 70.95 28.97
C GLU A 203 -6.57 71.71 29.36
N THR A 204 -7.50 71.07 30.07
CA THR A 204 -8.84 71.64 30.33
C THR A 204 -8.93 72.48 31.60
N THR A 205 -7.88 72.62 32.42
CA THR A 205 -7.97 73.25 33.76
C THR A 205 -7.41 74.67 33.87
N VAL A 206 -6.70 75.15 32.84
CA VAL A 206 -5.98 76.43 32.86
C VAL A 206 -6.37 77.29 31.65
N SER A 207 -6.54 78.60 31.82
CA SER A 207 -6.77 79.56 30.72
C SER A 207 -5.86 80.77 30.89
N VAL A 208 -5.23 81.24 29.82
CA VAL A 208 -4.29 82.36 29.86
C VAL A 208 -4.94 83.60 29.25
N VAL A 209 -4.90 84.73 29.98
CA VAL A 209 -5.44 86.02 29.52
C VAL A 209 -4.27 86.98 29.24
N PRO A 210 -4.12 87.47 28.00
CA PRO A 210 -3.07 88.43 27.66
C PRO A 210 -3.39 89.83 28.20
N LEU A 211 -2.37 90.53 28.68
CA LEU A 211 -2.45 91.90 29.19
C LEU A 211 -1.74 92.88 28.24
N PRO A 212 -2.30 94.07 27.99
CA PRO A 212 -1.71 95.04 27.06
C PRO A 212 -0.52 95.81 27.63
N SER A 213 -0.28 95.76 28.95
CA SER A 213 0.89 96.36 29.61
C SER A 213 1.04 95.87 31.06
N GLU A 214 2.26 95.94 31.59
CA GLU A 214 2.55 95.70 33.02
C GLU A 214 1.83 96.68 33.96
N GLU A 215 1.54 97.90 33.50
CA GLU A 215 0.73 98.85 34.28
C GLU A 215 -0.69 98.30 34.54
N MET A 216 -1.27 97.61 33.55
CA MET A 216 -2.57 96.96 33.70
C MET A 216 -2.52 95.78 34.67
N LYS A 217 -1.42 95.02 34.69
CA LYS A 217 -1.17 93.95 35.69
C LYS A 217 -1.21 94.53 37.11
N GLY A 218 -0.52 95.66 37.34
CA GLY A 218 -0.51 96.36 38.62
C GLY A 218 -1.90 96.86 39.06
N ARG A 219 -2.74 97.34 38.12
CA ARG A 219 -4.13 97.76 38.41
C ARG A 219 -5.07 96.59 38.71
N ILE A 220 -4.90 95.45 38.04
CA ILE A 220 -5.66 94.21 38.29
C ILE A 220 -5.35 93.66 39.69
N ILE A 221 -4.09 93.74 40.14
CA ILE A 221 -3.70 93.37 41.51
C ILE A 221 -4.32 94.36 42.51
N GLY A 222 -4.14 95.67 42.27
CA GLY A 222 -4.57 96.74 43.16
C GLY A 222 -3.67 96.88 44.40
N ARG A 223 -3.81 97.98 45.15
CA ARG A 223 -3.04 98.20 46.39
C ARG A 223 -3.39 97.07 47.38
N GLU A 224 -2.36 96.35 47.85
CA GLU A 224 -2.46 95.18 48.74
C GLU A 224 -3.25 93.98 48.18
N GLY A 225 -3.37 93.84 46.85
CA GLY A 225 -4.09 92.72 46.24
C GLY A 225 -5.61 92.81 46.38
N ARG A 226 -6.15 94.01 46.68
CA ARG A 226 -7.59 94.20 46.91
C ARG A 226 -8.44 93.86 45.69
N ASN A 227 -7.94 94.16 44.49
CA ASN A 227 -8.70 93.96 43.26
C ASN A 227 -8.66 92.49 42.82
N ILE A 228 -7.49 91.84 42.87
CA ILE A 228 -7.36 90.41 42.55
C ILE A 228 -8.23 89.54 43.46
N ARG A 229 -8.19 89.77 44.78
CA ARG A 229 -9.03 89.03 45.74
C ARG A 229 -10.52 89.24 45.51
N ALA A 230 -10.92 90.45 45.10
CA ALA A 230 -12.31 90.73 44.76
C ALA A 230 -12.75 89.91 43.53
N ILE A 231 -11.91 89.83 42.49
CA ILE A 231 -12.17 88.99 41.30
C ILE A 231 -12.25 87.52 41.71
N GLU A 232 -11.25 87.01 42.43
CA GLU A 232 -11.19 85.61 42.87
C GLU A 232 -12.40 85.22 43.73
N THR A 233 -12.81 86.09 44.66
CA THR A 233 -13.98 85.84 45.53
C THR A 233 -15.28 85.86 44.73
N LEU A 234 -15.42 86.78 43.78
CA LEU A 234 -16.65 86.94 43.00
C LEU A 234 -16.80 85.89 41.88
N THR A 235 -15.71 85.40 41.30
CA THR A 235 -15.74 84.39 40.23
C THR A 235 -15.51 82.97 40.76
N GLY A 236 -14.83 82.82 41.89
CA GLY A 236 -14.40 81.52 42.44
C GLY A 236 -13.30 80.85 41.61
N VAL A 237 -12.43 81.66 40.99
CA VAL A 237 -11.28 81.25 40.16
C VAL A 237 -10.00 81.78 40.81
N ASP A 238 -8.92 81.01 40.80
CA ASP A 238 -7.62 81.45 41.29
C ASP A 238 -6.84 82.16 40.16
N LEU A 239 -6.38 83.38 40.42
CA LEU A 239 -5.59 84.15 39.46
C LEU A 239 -4.10 83.99 39.80
N ILE A 240 -3.39 83.19 39.02
CA ILE A 240 -1.96 82.96 39.18
C ILE A 240 -1.19 84.03 38.42
N ILE A 241 -0.35 84.77 39.16
CA ILE A 241 0.55 85.78 38.62
C ILE A 241 1.95 85.20 38.63
N ASP A 242 2.43 84.81 37.45
CA ASP A 242 3.79 84.30 37.26
C ASP A 242 4.74 85.41 36.76
N ASP A 243 6.03 85.04 36.68
CA ASP A 243 7.14 85.87 36.15
C ASP A 243 7.02 86.17 34.65
N THR A 244 6.01 85.65 33.97
CA THR A 244 5.71 85.97 32.57
C THR A 244 5.18 87.41 32.48
N PRO A 245 5.90 88.32 31.80
CA PRO A 245 5.37 89.64 31.53
C PRO A 245 4.17 89.52 30.57
N GLU A 246 3.18 90.40 30.72
CA GLU A 246 2.04 90.53 29.78
C GLU A 246 0.98 89.42 29.78
N ALA A 247 0.89 88.55 30.81
CA ALA A 247 -0.22 87.60 30.95
C ALA A 247 -0.59 87.27 32.41
N ILE A 248 -1.84 86.87 32.63
CA ILE A 248 -2.33 86.29 33.89
C ILE A 248 -2.96 84.92 33.59
N THR A 249 -2.67 83.95 34.45
CA THR A 249 -3.16 82.59 34.31
C THR A 249 -4.37 82.36 35.22
N LEU A 250 -5.49 81.93 34.66
CA LEU A 250 -6.70 81.56 35.38
C LEU A 250 -6.73 80.05 35.63
N SER A 251 -6.78 79.66 36.90
CA SER A 251 -6.90 78.27 37.32
C SER A 251 -8.23 78.02 38.01
N CYS A 252 -9.03 77.09 37.47
CA CYS A 252 -10.27 76.64 38.11
C CYS A 252 -10.70 75.32 37.47
N PHE A 253 -11.31 74.41 38.23
CA PHE A 253 -11.83 73.15 37.69
C PHE A 253 -13.14 73.32 36.90
N ASP A 254 -13.91 74.37 37.18
CA ASP A 254 -15.20 74.65 36.54
C ASP A 254 -14.99 75.52 35.28
N PRO A 255 -15.26 75.00 34.05
CA PRO A 255 -15.06 75.74 32.82
C PRO A 255 -15.97 76.97 32.71
N VAL A 256 -17.16 76.93 33.31
CA VAL A 256 -18.11 78.05 33.29
C VAL A 256 -17.57 79.21 34.11
N ARG A 257 -17.07 78.93 35.32
CA ARG A 257 -16.46 79.97 36.18
C ARG A 257 -15.20 80.56 35.56
N ARG A 258 -14.37 79.73 34.94
CA ARG A 258 -13.16 80.19 34.25
C ARG A 258 -13.49 81.13 33.11
N GLU A 259 -14.53 80.80 32.34
CA GLU A 259 -14.99 81.63 31.22
C GLU A 259 -15.59 82.96 31.69
N ILE A 260 -16.37 82.94 32.78
CA ILE A 260 -16.87 84.16 33.43
C ILE A 260 -15.70 85.06 33.85
N ALA A 261 -14.66 84.50 34.47
CA ALA A 261 -13.49 85.24 34.90
C ALA A 261 -12.70 85.82 33.71
N ARG A 262 -12.54 85.06 32.63
CA ARG A 262 -11.88 85.49 31.39
C ARG A 262 -12.58 86.71 30.78
N ILE A 263 -13.90 86.61 30.57
CA ILE A 263 -14.70 87.70 29.99
C ILE A 263 -14.74 88.92 30.92
N ALA A 264 -14.85 88.71 32.23
CA ALA A 264 -14.81 89.80 33.20
C ALA A 264 -13.46 90.55 33.14
N LEU A 265 -12.34 89.82 33.05
CA LEU A 265 -11.00 90.41 32.91
C LEU A 265 -10.84 91.17 31.59
N GLU A 266 -11.24 90.60 30.46
CA GLU A 266 -11.16 91.26 29.15
C GLU A 266 -11.93 92.58 29.13
N LYS A 267 -13.13 92.60 29.73
CA LYS A 267 -13.92 93.83 29.86
C LYS A 267 -13.28 94.86 30.78
N LEU A 268 -12.74 94.43 31.92
CA LEU A 268 -12.01 95.32 32.84
C LEU A 268 -10.76 95.91 32.18
N ILE A 269 -10.06 95.11 31.35
CA ILE A 269 -8.90 95.56 30.58
C ILE A 269 -9.32 96.61 29.55
N SER A 270 -10.40 96.35 28.80
CA SER A 270 -10.91 97.27 27.79
C SER A 270 -11.43 98.59 28.38
N ASP A 271 -11.99 98.58 29.60
CA ASP A 271 -12.50 99.78 30.28
C ASP A 271 -11.37 100.59 30.96
N GLY A 272 -10.26 99.95 31.32
CA GLY A 272 -9.06 100.60 31.90
C GLY A 272 -9.22 101.11 33.34
N ARG A 273 -10.41 100.98 33.94
CA ARG A 273 -10.75 101.38 35.31
C ARG A 273 -11.02 100.15 36.18
N ILE A 274 -10.16 99.92 37.17
CA ILE A 274 -10.23 98.70 38.00
C ILE A 274 -10.34 99.08 39.48
N HIS A 275 -11.56 98.99 40.02
CA HIS A 275 -11.88 99.16 41.44
C HIS A 275 -13.03 98.22 41.84
N PRO A 276 -13.21 97.89 43.14
CA PRO A 276 -14.11 96.82 43.57
C PRO A 276 -15.54 96.90 43.02
N THR A 277 -16.17 98.07 43.06
CA THR A 277 -17.54 98.28 42.53
C THR A 277 -17.64 97.97 41.03
N ARG A 278 -16.60 98.29 40.26
CA ARG A 278 -16.61 98.04 38.81
C ARG A 278 -16.34 96.59 38.47
N ILE A 279 -15.52 95.92 39.28
CA ILE A 279 -15.27 94.48 39.17
C ILE A 279 -16.58 93.71 39.35
N GLU A 280 -17.36 94.05 40.37
CA GLU A 280 -18.66 93.44 40.63
C GLU A 280 -19.62 93.59 39.45
N ASP A 281 -19.77 94.81 38.92
CA ASP A 281 -20.57 95.08 37.72
C ASP A 281 -20.12 94.26 36.49
N MET A 282 -18.81 94.15 36.25
CA MET A 282 -18.27 93.44 35.09
C MET A 282 -18.42 91.93 35.23
N VAL A 283 -18.25 91.38 36.44
CA VAL A 283 -18.47 89.95 36.72
C VAL A 283 -19.94 89.59 36.53
N GLU A 284 -20.89 90.42 36.98
CA GLU A 284 -22.32 90.15 36.78
C GLU A 284 -22.70 90.18 35.29
N LYS A 285 -22.15 91.14 34.52
CA LYS A 285 -22.33 91.18 33.07
C LYS A 285 -21.72 89.96 32.37
N ALA A 286 -20.53 89.52 32.78
CA ALA A 286 -19.89 88.33 32.25
C ALA A 286 -20.71 87.07 32.57
N ARG A 287 -21.26 86.95 33.79
CA ARG A 287 -22.18 85.85 34.16
C ARG A 287 -23.37 85.75 33.22
N ARG A 288 -24.07 86.87 32.98
CA ARG A 288 -25.23 86.91 32.07
C ARG A 288 -24.87 86.56 30.63
N GLU A 289 -23.70 86.98 30.16
CA GLU A 289 -23.24 86.67 28.80
C GLU A 289 -22.90 85.20 28.63
N VAL A 290 -22.18 84.62 29.60
CA VAL A 290 -21.87 83.19 29.61
C VAL A 290 -23.15 82.36 29.68
N GLU A 291 -24.09 82.70 30.57
CA GLU A 291 -25.41 82.04 30.65
C GLU A 291 -26.21 82.14 29.34
N ALA A 292 -26.12 83.26 28.62
CA ALA A 292 -26.77 83.43 27.32
C ALA A 292 -26.09 82.59 26.22
N SER A 293 -24.77 82.37 26.30
CA SER A 293 -24.00 81.58 25.33
C SER A 293 -24.11 80.06 25.54
N ILE A 294 -24.47 79.60 26.74
CA ILE A 294 -24.59 78.18 27.12
C ILE A 294 -25.97 77.59 26.74
N LYS A 295 -26.87 78.40 26.16
CA LYS A 295 -28.25 77.99 25.81
C LYS A 295 -28.38 77.37 24.43
#